data_AF-A0A2L0F6D2-F1
#
_entry.id   AF-A0A2L0F6D2-F1
#
_cell.length_a   1.000
_cell.length_b   1.000
_cell.length_c   1.000
_cell.angle_alpha   90.00
_cell.angle_beta   90.00
_cell.angle_gamma   90.00
#
_symmetry.space_group_name_H-M   'P 1'
#
loop_
_entity.id
_entity.type
_entity.pdbx_description
1 polymer ?
#
loop_
_entity_poly.entity_id
_entity_poly.type
_entity_poly.pdbx_seq_one_letter_code
_entity_poly.pdbx_strand_id
1 'polypeptide(L)'
;MARALLAVLLCSTVALGCGRSSDGRGKADLDSTGVDECDSALAAMAACAGKLPAEARGSHEAALRIARDVLEARAEADDEALEGEAKAEARAALKAACRQMSDAAADRAACSL
;
A
#
# COMPACT_ATOMS: atom_id res chain seq x y z
N MET A 1 -8.98 -37.98 6.83
CA MET A 1 -9.01 -37.21 5.57
C MET A 1 -9.87 -35.98 5.80
N ALA A 2 -9.28 -34.86 6.22
CA ALA A 2 -9.98 -33.66 6.67
C ALA A 2 -9.72 -32.51 5.66
N ARG A 3 -10.45 -32.52 4.55
CA ARG A 3 -10.31 -31.57 3.44
C ARG A 3 -11.65 -30.91 3.08
N ALA A 4 -12.43 -30.52 4.08
CA ALA A 4 -13.78 -29.98 3.86
C ALA A 4 -14.19 -28.88 4.85
N LEU A 5 -13.24 -28.07 5.36
CA LEU A 5 -13.57 -26.99 6.32
C LEU A 5 -13.04 -25.59 5.93
N LEU A 6 -12.45 -25.41 4.75
CA LEU A 6 -11.83 -24.13 4.36
C LEU A 6 -12.70 -23.24 3.43
N ALA A 7 -13.95 -23.60 3.16
CA ALA A 7 -14.76 -22.92 2.14
C ALA A 7 -15.91 -22.03 2.66
N VAL A 8 -16.08 -21.82 3.97
CA VAL A 8 -17.28 -21.16 4.53
C VAL A 8 -16.99 -19.82 5.25
N LEU A 9 -15.73 -19.38 5.34
CA LEU A 9 -15.35 -18.24 6.19
C LEU A 9 -15.24 -16.87 5.48
N LEU A 10 -15.64 -16.73 4.21
CA LEU A 10 -15.45 -15.49 3.43
C LEU A 10 -16.72 -14.66 3.22
N CYS A 11 -17.83 -14.92 3.94
CA CYS A 11 -19.13 -14.29 3.66
C CYS A 11 -19.70 -13.36 4.73
N SER A 12 -18.95 -12.96 5.77
CA SER A 12 -19.54 -12.11 6.82
C SER A 12 -18.52 -11.16 7.45
N THR A 13 -18.39 -9.95 6.91
CA THR A 13 -18.23 -8.71 7.70
C THR A 13 -18.36 -7.50 6.78
N VAL A 14 -19.62 -7.12 6.52
CA VAL A 14 -19.96 -5.75 6.16
C VAL A 14 -20.56 -5.13 7.42
N ALA A 15 -19.85 -4.20 8.07
CA ALA A 15 -20.45 -3.11 8.85
C ALA A 15 -19.39 -2.18 9.48
N LEU A 16 -19.38 -0.93 8.97
CA LEU A 16 -19.25 0.32 9.73
C LEU A 16 -17.91 0.65 10.41
N GLY A 17 -17.03 1.29 9.63
CA GLY A 17 -16.00 2.22 10.12
C GLY A 17 -15.97 3.48 9.25
N CYS A 18 -16.34 4.60 9.85
CA CYS A 18 -16.38 6.00 9.39
C CYS A 18 -16.00 6.33 7.93
N GLY A 19 -17.00 6.79 7.17
CA GLY A 19 -16.78 7.49 5.92
C GLY A 19 -15.98 8.78 6.10
N ARG A 20 -15.06 9.00 5.18
CA ARG A 20 -14.68 10.34 4.72
C ARG A 20 -14.53 10.29 3.21
N SER A 21 -15.57 10.74 2.52
CA SER A 21 -15.47 11.13 1.12
C SER A 21 -14.52 12.32 1.06
N SER A 22 -13.25 12.09 0.71
CA SER A 22 -12.34 13.18 0.38
C SER A 22 -12.61 13.63 -1.06
N ASP A 23 -13.55 14.57 -1.18
CA ASP A 23 -13.49 15.60 -2.20
C ASP A 23 -12.20 16.39 -1.98
N GLY A 24 -11.19 16.15 -2.82
CA GLY A 24 -9.87 16.75 -2.69
C GLY A 24 -9.15 16.73 -4.02
N ARG A 25 -9.45 17.72 -4.87
CA ARG A 25 -8.63 18.02 -6.05
C ARG A 25 -7.19 18.26 -5.59
N GLY A 26 -6.29 17.36 -5.99
CA GLY A 26 -4.85 17.62 -6.02
C GLY A 26 -4.06 16.74 -5.07
N LYS A 27 -3.28 15.81 -5.66
CA LYS A 27 -2.32 14.90 -5.04
C LYS A 27 -2.97 13.97 -3.99
N ALA A 28 -2.77 12.66 -4.13
CA ALA A 28 -3.01 11.75 -3.03
C ALA A 28 -2.08 12.18 -1.88
N ASP A 29 -2.65 12.82 -0.86
CA ASP A 29 -2.00 13.02 0.43
C ASP A 29 -2.01 11.63 1.10
N LEU A 30 -0.86 10.98 1.11
CA LEU A 30 -0.68 9.65 1.66
C LEU A 30 0.00 9.80 3.01
N ASP A 31 -0.70 9.41 4.07
CA ASP A 31 -0.11 9.29 5.40
C ASP A 31 1.05 8.27 5.37
N SER A 32 2.00 8.43 6.30
CA SER A 32 3.19 7.57 6.39
C SER A 32 2.82 6.13 6.77
N THR A 33 3.49 5.15 6.18
CA THR A 33 3.41 3.73 6.56
C THR A 33 4.36 3.38 7.73
N GLY A 34 5.09 4.35 8.28
CA GLY A 34 6.13 4.12 9.29
C GLY A 34 7.41 3.47 8.74
N VAL A 35 7.58 3.44 7.41
CA VAL A 35 8.75 2.90 6.70
C VAL A 35 9.10 3.82 5.53
N ASP A 36 10.15 4.62 5.68
CA ASP A 36 10.53 5.68 4.72
C ASP A 36 10.67 5.21 3.27
N GLU A 37 11.20 4.00 3.05
CA GLU A 37 11.33 3.41 1.71
C GLU A 37 9.97 3.14 1.05
N CYS A 38 8.97 2.74 1.82
CA CYS A 38 7.62 2.50 1.35
C CYS A 38 6.89 3.82 1.06
N ASP A 39 7.07 4.81 1.92
CA ASP A 39 6.55 6.17 1.70
C ASP A 39 7.14 6.79 0.42
N SER A 40 8.45 6.61 0.21
CA SER A 40 9.14 7.07 -0.99
C SER A 40 8.62 6.37 -2.26
N ALA A 41 8.37 5.06 -2.20
CA ALA A 41 7.80 4.30 -3.31
C ALA A 41 6.37 4.76 -3.64
N LEU A 42 5.54 4.96 -2.62
CA LEU A 42 4.17 5.47 -2.77
C LEU A 42 4.16 6.89 -3.35
N ALA A 43 5.06 7.76 -2.88
CA ALA A 43 5.21 9.11 -3.42
C ALA A 43 5.63 9.11 -4.90
N ALA A 44 6.55 8.22 -5.30
CA ALA A 44 6.95 8.07 -6.70
C ALA A 44 5.75 7.64 -7.57
N MET A 45 4.96 6.66 -7.10
CA MET A 45 3.76 6.22 -7.82
C MET A 45 2.64 7.28 -7.83
N ALA A 46 2.47 8.06 -6.76
CA ALA A 46 1.52 9.17 -6.70
C ALA A 46 1.90 10.30 -7.66
N ALA A 47 3.20 10.63 -7.77
CA ALA A 47 3.69 11.59 -8.76
C ALA A 47 3.36 11.14 -10.20
N CYS A 48 3.41 9.82 -10.45
CA CYS A 48 2.98 9.20 -11.70
C CYS A 48 1.48 9.31 -11.94
N ALA A 49 0.65 8.98 -10.95
CA ALA A 49 -0.81 9.10 -11.03
C ALA A 49 -1.25 10.55 -11.31
N GLY A 50 -0.50 11.54 -10.79
CA GLY A 50 -0.72 12.95 -11.09
C GLY A 50 -0.61 13.32 -12.58
N LYS A 51 0.09 12.52 -13.39
CA LYS A 51 0.24 12.76 -14.84
C LYS A 51 -0.85 12.10 -15.69
N LEU A 52 -1.68 11.25 -15.10
CA LEU A 52 -2.74 10.53 -15.81
C LEU A 52 -3.94 11.45 -16.12
N PRO A 53 -4.74 11.12 -17.17
CA PRO A 53 -6.00 11.77 -17.44
C PRO A 53 -6.98 11.59 -16.27
N ALA A 54 -7.92 12.52 -16.11
CA ALA A 54 -8.79 12.59 -14.95
C ALA A 54 -9.64 11.32 -14.76
N GLU A 55 -10.04 10.64 -15.84
CA GLU A 55 -10.83 9.41 -15.75
C GLU A 55 -10.04 8.26 -15.11
N ALA A 56 -8.71 8.22 -15.28
CA ALA A 56 -7.84 7.19 -14.71
C ALA A 56 -7.23 7.60 -13.35
N ARG A 57 -7.13 8.90 -13.06
CA ARG A 57 -6.50 9.40 -11.84
C ARG A 57 -7.20 8.89 -10.58
N GLY A 58 -8.54 8.89 -10.55
CA GLY A 58 -9.31 8.47 -9.37
C GLY A 58 -9.08 7.00 -8.98
N SER A 59 -9.02 6.09 -9.96
CA SER A 59 -8.75 4.67 -9.69
C SER A 59 -7.32 4.44 -9.21
N HIS A 60 -6.35 5.19 -9.77
CA HIS A 60 -4.95 5.13 -9.31
C HIS A 60 -4.78 5.66 -7.88
N GLU A 61 -5.42 6.78 -7.52
CA GLU A 61 -5.38 7.30 -6.16
C GLU A 61 -6.04 6.37 -5.15
N ALA A 62 -7.11 5.66 -5.54
CA ALA A 62 -7.71 4.62 -4.70
C ALA A 62 -6.77 3.43 -4.51
N ALA A 63 -6.13 2.96 -5.59
CA ALA A 63 -5.16 1.86 -5.53
C ALA A 63 -3.94 2.22 -4.66
N LEU A 64 -3.46 3.46 -4.73
CA LEU A 64 -2.35 3.94 -3.90
C LEU A 64 -2.70 3.97 -2.41
N ARG A 65 -3.92 4.38 -2.05
CA ARG A 65 -4.41 4.32 -0.67
C ARG A 65 -4.46 2.89 -0.15
N ILE A 66 -5.01 1.95 -0.93
CA ILE A 66 -5.04 0.53 -0.56
C ILE A 66 -3.61 -0.01 -0.39
N ALA A 67 -2.68 0.34 -1.28
CA ALA A 67 -1.29 -0.07 -1.17
C ALA A 67 -0.63 0.46 0.11
N ARG A 68 -0.89 1.73 0.47
CA ARG A 68 -0.44 2.33 1.73
C ARG A 68 -0.97 1.54 2.93
N ASP A 69 -2.28 1.32 2.99
CA ASP A 69 -2.93 0.63 4.11
C ASP A 69 -2.36 -0.78 4.31
N VAL A 70 -2.08 -1.50 3.21
CA VAL A 70 -1.46 -2.84 3.25
C VAL A 70 -0.03 -2.80 3.76
N LEU A 71 0.77 -1.81 3.34
CA LEU A 71 2.16 -1.66 3.76
C LEU A 71 2.26 -1.27 5.24
N GLU A 72 1.39 -0.36 5.69
CA GLU A 72 1.25 0.02 7.09
C GLU A 72 0.85 -1.17 7.95
N ALA A 73 -0.24 -1.87 7.59
CA ALA A 73 -0.70 -3.06 8.32
C ALA A 73 0.37 -4.17 8.36
N ARG A 74 1.17 -4.31 7.29
CA ARG A 74 2.28 -5.27 7.26
C ARG A 74 3.39 -4.86 8.22
N ALA A 75 3.77 -3.59 8.23
CA ALA A 75 4.79 -3.06 9.14
C ALA A 75 4.34 -3.20 10.60
N GLU A 76 3.09 -2.88 10.91
CA GLU A 76 2.50 -3.05 12.25
C GLU A 76 2.45 -4.52 12.66
N ALA A 77 1.99 -5.42 11.79
CA ALA A 77 1.93 -6.85 12.08
C ALA A 77 3.32 -7.46 12.33
N ASP A 78 4.33 -7.07 11.55
CA ASP A 78 5.71 -7.52 11.77
C ASP A 78 6.28 -6.92 13.08
N ASP A 79 5.89 -5.69 13.42
CA ASP A 79 6.29 -5.03 14.65
C ASP A 79 5.67 -5.64 15.92
N GLU A 80 4.44 -6.15 15.83
CA GLU A 80 3.70 -6.83 16.92
C GLU A 80 4.14 -8.29 17.07
N ALA A 81 4.35 -9.01 15.96
CA ALA A 81 4.61 -10.44 15.96
C ALA A 81 6.07 -10.83 16.19
N LEU A 82 7.02 -9.93 15.91
CA LEU A 82 8.46 -10.22 15.92
C LEU A 82 9.19 -9.33 16.91
N GLU A 83 10.29 -9.86 17.45
CA GLU A 83 11.19 -9.13 18.35
C GLU A 83 12.65 -9.29 17.93
N GLY A 84 13.51 -8.40 18.44
CA GLY A 84 14.96 -8.48 18.26
C GLY A 84 15.40 -8.55 16.79
N GLU A 85 16.28 -9.49 16.47
CA GLU A 85 16.87 -9.65 15.14
C GLU A 85 15.83 -10.03 14.08
N ALA A 86 14.83 -10.86 14.41
CA ALA A 86 13.78 -11.24 13.46
C ALA A 86 12.93 -10.05 13.00
N LYS A 87 12.61 -9.13 13.92
CA LYS A 87 11.94 -7.86 13.60
C LYS A 87 12.80 -6.99 12.69
N ALA A 88 14.09 -6.89 12.99
CA ALA A 88 15.04 -6.12 12.19
C ALA A 88 15.16 -6.68 10.76
N GLU A 89 15.24 -8.00 10.61
CA GLU A 89 15.27 -8.68 9.31
C GLU A 89 13.97 -8.48 8.52
N ALA A 90 12.80 -8.61 9.18
CA ALA A 90 11.51 -8.36 8.54
C ALA A 90 11.39 -6.91 8.06
N ARG A 91 11.80 -5.94 8.88
CA ARG A 91 11.85 -4.53 8.47
C ARG A 91 12.83 -4.31 7.31
N ALA A 92 14.01 -4.93 7.34
CA ALA A 92 14.97 -4.82 6.25
C ALA A 92 14.41 -5.39 4.93
N ALA A 93 13.73 -6.53 5.00
CA ALA A 93 13.07 -7.15 3.85
C ALA A 93 11.94 -6.27 3.29
N LEU A 94 11.11 -5.69 4.16
CA LEU A 94 10.04 -4.75 3.77
C LEU A 94 10.63 -3.50 3.09
N LYS A 95 11.67 -2.92 3.68
CA LYS A 95 12.41 -1.80 3.07
C LYS A 95 12.97 -2.15 1.69
N ALA A 96 13.57 -3.33 1.55
CA ALA A 96 14.12 -3.79 0.27
C ALA A 96 13.01 -3.98 -0.78
N ALA A 97 11.87 -4.57 -0.41
CA ALA A 97 10.73 -4.73 -1.29
C ALA A 97 10.17 -3.38 -1.75
N CYS A 98 10.02 -2.42 -0.82
CA CYS A 98 9.58 -1.07 -1.16
C CYS A 98 10.56 -0.31 -2.05
N ARG A 99 11.88 -0.48 -1.84
CA ARG A 99 12.89 0.05 -2.78
C ARG A 99 12.75 -0.54 -4.16
N GLN A 100 12.58 -1.87 -4.28
CA GLN A 100 12.35 -2.51 -5.58
C GLN A 100 11.09 -1.98 -6.27
N MET A 101 10.02 -1.69 -5.52
CA MET A 101 8.82 -1.06 -6.07
C MET A 101 9.10 0.36 -6.57
N SER A 102 9.85 1.16 -5.80
CA SER A 102 10.25 2.51 -6.20
C SER A 102 11.13 2.49 -7.45
N ASP A 103 12.13 1.62 -7.50
CA ASP A 103 13.02 1.43 -8.64
C ASP A 103 12.23 0.99 -9.87
N ALA A 104 11.31 0.03 -9.73
CA ALA A 104 10.45 -0.39 -10.84
C ALA A 104 9.50 0.72 -11.33
N ALA A 105 9.05 1.60 -10.43
CA ALA A 105 8.27 2.79 -10.79
C ALA A 105 9.14 3.85 -11.49
N ALA A 106 10.40 4.01 -11.05
CA ALA A 106 11.37 4.93 -11.64
C ALA A 106 11.89 4.47 -13.00
N ASP A 107 12.15 3.17 -13.18
CA ASP A 107 12.53 2.55 -14.45
C ASP A 107 11.41 2.63 -15.48
N ARG A 108 10.15 2.60 -15.00
CA ARG A 108 8.98 3.03 -15.78
C ARG A 108 8.88 4.56 -15.87
N ALA A 109 10.00 5.27 -16.04
CA ALA A 109 10.12 6.73 -16.25
C ALA A 109 9.12 7.30 -17.27
N ALA A 110 8.54 6.43 -18.08
CA ALA A 110 7.32 6.62 -18.83
C ALA A 110 6.06 6.24 -18.01
N CYS A 111 5.63 7.08 -17.08
CA CYS A 111 4.18 7.34 -16.94
C CYS A 111 3.72 8.18 -18.15
N SER A 112 4.14 7.76 -19.35
CA SER A 112 3.73 8.29 -20.63
C SER A 112 2.45 7.57 -21.01
N LEU A 113 1.47 8.39 -21.40
CA LEU A 113 0.32 7.98 -22.20
C LEU A 113 0.71 7.02 -23.32
#